data_AF-A0A7Y3BET7-F1
#
_entry.id   AF-A0A7Y3BET7-F1
#
_cell.length_a   1.000
_cell.length_b   1.000
_cell.length_c   1.000
_cell.angle_alpha   90.00
_cell.angle_beta   90.00
_cell.angle_gamma   90.00
#
_symmetry.space_group_name_H-M   'P 1'
#
loop_
_entity.id
_entity.type
_entity.pdbx_description
1 polymer ?
#
loop_
_entity_poly.entity_id
_entity_poly.type
_entity_poly.pdbx_seq_one_letter_code
_entity_poly.pdbx_strand_id
1 'polypeptide(L)' 'MALGWEMPMLDTRLEVQHAETTGGEVRVGWTCYSRSIPGGKGSGLYRFQFDEGKIVSLITTLNEG' A
#
# COMPACT_ATOMS: atom_id res chain seq x y z
N MET A 1 -9.55 -14.38 3.76
CA MET A 1 -8.52 -14.29 4.81
C MET A 1 -7.20 -14.02 4.11
N ALA A 2 -6.46 -12.97 4.51
CA ALA A 2 -5.19 -12.62 3.87
C ALA A 2 -4.08 -13.54 4.41
N LEU A 3 -3.48 -14.37 3.56
CA LEU A 3 -2.35 -15.28 3.84
C LEU A 3 -1.01 -14.54 4.11
N GLY A 4 -1.05 -13.23 4.38
CA GLY A 4 0.08 -12.31 4.19
C GLY A 4 1.32 -12.57 5.06
N TRP A 5 1.18 -13.34 6.15
CA TRP A 5 2.31 -13.72 7.01
C TRP A 5 2.89 -15.11 6.68
N GLU A 6 2.11 -15.96 6.01
CA GLU A 6 2.55 -17.32 5.62
C GLU A 6 3.30 -17.31 4.28
N MET A 7 3.13 -16.25 3.47
CA MET A 7 3.82 -16.06 2.20
C MET A 7 4.40 -14.63 2.13
N PRO A 8 5.56 -14.39 2.76
CA PRO A 8 6.21 -13.09 2.66
C PRO A 8 6.57 -12.79 1.21
N MET A 9 6.35 -11.55 0.78
CA MET A 9 6.74 -11.13 -0.56
C MET A 9 8.26 -10.99 -0.64
N LEU A 10 8.91 -11.90 -1.36
CA LEU A 10 10.36 -11.91 -1.54
C LEU A 10 10.79 -10.75 -2.46
N ASP A 11 11.93 -10.14 -2.14
CA ASP A 11 12.57 -9.06 -2.92
C ASP A 11 11.58 -7.97 -3.34
N THR A 12 10.83 -7.44 -2.37
CA THR A 12 9.79 -6.46 -2.61
C THR A 12 10.33 -5.04 -2.58
N ARG A 13 10.08 -4.28 -3.64
CA ARG A 13 10.28 -2.82 -3.68
C ARG A 13 8.92 -2.13 -3.77
N LEU A 14 8.62 -1.28 -2.79
CA LEU A 14 7.53 -0.33 -2.86
C LEU A 14 8.08 1.02 -3.33
N GLU A 15 7.44 1.59 -4.34
CA GLU A 15 7.70 2.92 -4.86
C GLU A 15 6.50 3.81 -4.56
N VAL A 16 6.75 4.93 -3.88
CA VAL A 16 5.75 5.98 -3.65
C VAL A 16 5.73 6.87 -4.88
N GLN A 17 4.58 6.93 -5.55
CA GLN A 17 4.40 7.77 -6.73
C GLN A 17 4.03 9.20 -6.35
N HIS A 18 3.11 9.34 -5.39
CA HIS A 18 2.66 10.62 -4.86
C HIS A 18 2.13 10.42 -3.44
N ALA A 19 2.16 11.50 -2.66
CA ALA A 19 1.55 11.56 -1.34
C ALA A 19 0.84 12.90 -1.18
N GLU A 20 -0.40 12.85 -0.69
CA GLU A 20 -1.21 14.03 -0.38
C GLU A 20 -1.83 13.91 1.00
N THR A 21 -2.08 15.04 1.65
CA THR A 21 -2.66 15.09 2.99
C THR A 21 -3.89 15.99 2.99
N THR A 22 -5.02 15.47 3.48
CA THR A 22 -6.29 16.20 3.51
C THR A 22 -7.01 15.92 4.81
N GLY A 23 -7.19 16.95 5.65
CA GLY A 23 -8.08 16.89 6.82
C GLY A 23 -7.82 15.73 7.81
N GLY A 24 -6.55 15.36 8.02
CA GLY A 24 -6.18 14.24 8.92
C GLY A 24 -6.07 12.87 8.24
N GLU A 25 -6.31 12.80 6.93
CA GLU A 25 -6.03 11.62 6.10
C GLU A 25 -4.76 11.84 5.28
N VAL A 26 -3.93 10.80 5.17
CA VAL A 26 -2.81 10.76 4.21
C VAL A 26 -3.14 9.75 3.13
N ARG A 27 -3.06 10.17 1.87
CA ARG A 27 -3.26 9.31 0.70
C ARG A 27 -1.95 9.14 -0.03
N VAL A 28 -1.61 7.89 -0.35
CA VAL A 28 -0.33 7.57 -0.98
C VAL A 28 -0.58 6.65 -2.16
N GLY A 29 -0.28 7.13 -3.37
CA GLY A 29 -0.24 6.30 -4.56
C GLY A 29 1.06 5.49 -4.57
N TRP A 30 0.97 4.19 -4.82
CA TRP A 30 2.11 3.29 -4.74
C TRP A 30 2.17 2.30 -5.91
N THR A 31 3.39 1.86 -6.21
CA THR A 31 3.66 0.66 -7.03
C THR A 31 4.47 -0.32 -6.20
N CYS A 32 4.05 -1.58 -6.16
CA CYS A 32 4.80 -2.68 -5.60
C CYS A 32 5.41 -3.51 -6.73
N TYR A 33 6.71 -3.77 -6.66
CA TYR A 33 7.42 -4.66 -7.56
C TYR A 33 7.90 -5.87 -6.76
N SER A 34 7.50 -7.06 -7.16
CA SER A 34 7.95 -8.31 -6.57
C SER A 34 7.69 -9.47 -7.52
N ARG A 35 8.59 -10.45 -7.53
CA ARG A 35 8.40 -11.70 -8.27
C ARG A 35 7.24 -12.55 -7.75
N SER A 36 6.80 -12.28 -6.52
CA SER A 36 5.65 -12.95 -5.90
C SER A 36 4.30 -12.46 -6.44
N ILE A 37 4.25 -11.33 -7.17
CA ILE A 37 3.03 -10.82 -7.80
C ILE A 37 2.93 -11.38 -9.24
N PRO A 38 1.77 -11.90 -9.67
CA PRO A 38 1.53 -12.21 -11.08
C PRO A 38 1.80 -10.98 -11.97
N GLY A 39 2.70 -11.10 -12.96
CA GLY A 39 3.13 -9.96 -13.79
C GLY A 39 4.22 -9.07 -13.15
N GLY A 40 4.70 -9.42 -11.96
CA GLY A 40 5.87 -8.81 -11.31
C GLY A 40 5.61 -7.44 -10.66
N LYS A 41 4.39 -6.89 -10.79
CA LYS A 41 4.03 -5.59 -10.24
C LYS A 41 2.56 -5.49 -9.88
N GLY A 42 2.24 -4.62 -8.94
CA GLY A 42 0.88 -4.16 -8.63
C GLY A 42 0.91 -2.68 -8.24
N SER A 43 -0.20 -1.97 -8.35
CA SER A 43 -0.30 -0.57 -7.91
C SER A 43 -1.61 -0.32 -7.19
N GLY A 44 -1.66 0.77 -6.44
CA GLY A 44 -2.85 1.10 -5.67
C GLY A 44 -2.73 2.41 -4.91
N LEU A 45 -3.68 2.60 -4.02
CA LEU A 45 -3.79 3.75 -3.13
C LEU A 45 -3.85 3.26 -1.68
N TYR A 46 -2.98 3.81 -0.84
CA TYR A 46 -3.12 3.73 0.61
C TYR A 46 -3.86 4.95 1.12
N ARG A 47 -4.77 4.74 2.07
CA ARG A 47 -5.44 5.77 2.84
C ARG A 47 -5.18 5.51 4.32
N PHE A 48 -4.40 6.40 4.93
CA PHE A 48 -4.05 6.36 6.34
C PHE A 48 -4.90 7.34 7.13
N GLN A 49 -5.47 6.90 8.25
CA GLN A 49 -6.08 7.78 9.24
C GLN A 49 -5.20 7.85 10.48
N PHE A 50 -5.13 9.05 11.06
CA PHE A 50 -4.31 9.33 12.23
C PHE A 50 -5.16 9.77 13.42
N ASP A 51 -4.72 9.37 14.61
CA ASP A 51 -5.18 9.90 15.89
C ASP A 51 -3.96 10.16 16.77
N GLU A 52 -3.85 11.37 17.30
CA GLU A 52 -2.68 11.81 18.10
C GLU A 52 -1.31 11.49 17.47
N GLY A 53 -1.20 11.67 16.15
CA GLY A 53 0.04 11.43 15.40
C GLY A 53 0.36 9.95 15.14
N LYS A 54 -0.51 9.02 15.53
CA LYS A 54 -0.36 7.58 15.30
C LYS A 54 -1.30 7.13 14.19
N ILE A 55 -0.85 6.18 13.36
CA ILE A 55 -1.72 5.53 12.36
C ILE A 55 -2.69 4.62 13.10
N VAL A 56 -3.99 4.87 12.94
CA VAL A 56 -5.06 4.04 13.53
C VAL A 56 -5.83 3.22 12.50
N SER A 57 -5.71 3.56 11.21
CA SER A 57 -6.33 2.81 10.12
C SER A 57 -5.48 2.92 8.85
N LEU A 58 -5.42 1.82 8.11
CA LEU A 58 -4.89 1.75 6.76
C LEU A 58 -5.89 0.98 5.89
N ILE A 59 -6.40 1.66 4.87
CA ILE A 59 -7.18 1.03 3.79
C ILE A 59 -6.32 1.04 2.54
N THR A 60 -6.21 -0.13 1.90
CA THR A 60 -5.55 -0.27 0.60
C THR A 60 -6.58 -0.59 -0.47
N THR A 61 -6.54 0.15 -1.57
CA THR A 61 -7.28 -0.18 -2.79
C THR A 61 -6.28 -0.54 -3.87
N LEU A 62 -6.48 -1.67 -4.53
CA LEU A 62 -5.68 -2.07 -5.69
C LEU A 62 -6.28 -1.43 -6.94
N ASN A 63 -5.42 -0.93 -7.83
CA ASN A 63 -5.86 -0.55 -9.16
C ASN A 63 -6.01 -1.83 -9.99
N GLU A 64 -7.14 -1.99 -10.68
CA GLU A 64 -7.28 -3.05 -11.68
C GLU A 64 -6.37 -2.70 -12.88
N GLY A 65 -5.61 -3.68 -13.34
CA GLY A 65 -4.68 -3.58 -14.46
C GLY A 65 -5.29 -4.08 -15.76
#